data_AF-X0XPZ1-F1
#
_entry.id   AF-X0XPZ1-F1
#
_cell.length_a   1.000
_cell.length_b   1.000
_cell.length_c   1.000
_cell.angle_alpha   90.00
_cell.angle_beta   90.00
_cell.angle_gamma   90.00
#
_symmetry.space_group_name_H-M   'P 1'
#
loop_
_entity.id
_entity.type
_entity.pdbx_description
1 polymer ?
#
loop_
_entity_poly.entity_id
_entity_poly.type
_entity_poly.pdbx_seq_one_letter_code
_entity_poly.pdbx_strand_id
1 'polypeptide(L)'
;RKKKIPVMQSGLKVIRYLSELLRKNDWKITVTLGIRGGTTEVIQLEGGDTTGENYAVVIDVGTSTVVAHLIDLNTCETIDAEATYNSQKVYGEEVTRRIIYAEQNRLDKLREVVVGDINNLITALVTRSKVRLNDIMAILCAGNTAMVHFLLGFNPSRIRKEPYIPVCISPPPIRAVEIGVKVNPRGLLYCLPSIASWVGADVTAGILATGLYRAKDLTMLIDIGTNGEIVVGNREWMVCCSASAGPAFEGSGV
;
A
#
# COMPACT_ATOMS: atom_id res chain seq x y z
N ARG A 1 -8.84 -14.64 23.19
CA ARG A 1 -7.49 -15.27 23.19
C ARG A 1 -6.52 -14.30 23.89
N LYS A 2 -5.76 -14.72 24.92
CA LYS A 2 -4.71 -13.87 25.51
C LYS A 2 -3.51 -13.85 24.55
N LYS A 3 -3.25 -12.72 23.88
CA LYS A 3 -2.09 -12.54 22.99
C LYS A 3 -0.96 -11.89 23.79
N LYS A 4 0.26 -12.44 23.75
CA LYS A 4 1.44 -11.77 24.31
C LYS A 4 1.75 -10.54 23.45
N ILE A 5 1.68 -9.36 24.04
CA ILE A 5 2.05 -8.09 23.41
C ILE A 5 3.26 -7.55 24.18
N PRO A 6 4.49 -7.87 23.75
CA PRO A 6 5.69 -7.58 24.54
C PRO A 6 5.98 -6.08 24.62
N VAL A 7 5.65 -5.32 23.58
CA VAL A 7 5.78 -3.86 23.53
C VAL A 7 4.48 -3.26 22.98
N MET A 8 3.78 -2.50 23.83
CA MET A 8 2.56 -1.76 23.46
C MET A 8 2.81 -0.25 23.64
N GLN A 9 2.40 0.54 22.65
CA GLN A 9 2.48 2.00 22.70
C GLN A 9 1.13 2.62 22.34
N SER A 10 0.91 3.85 22.83
CA SER A 10 -0.26 4.64 22.51
C SER A 10 0.17 6.09 22.32
N GLY A 11 -0.48 6.80 21.40
CA GLY A 11 -0.16 8.21 21.16
C GLY A 11 -0.95 9.15 22.06
N LEU A 12 -0.44 10.37 22.21
CA LEU A 12 -1.04 11.40 23.05
C LEU A 12 -2.52 11.65 22.75
N LYS A 13 -2.94 11.60 21.47
CA LYS A 13 -4.35 11.76 21.07
C LYS A 13 -5.26 10.72 21.74
N VAL A 14 -4.80 9.48 21.87
CA VAL A 14 -5.58 8.39 22.48
C VAL A 14 -5.62 8.55 24.00
N ILE A 15 -4.47 8.85 24.61
CA ILE A 15 -4.33 8.98 26.07
C ILE A 15 -5.17 10.15 26.61
N ARG A 16 -5.27 11.27 25.87
CA ARG A 16 -6.03 12.46 26.28
C ARG A 16 -7.50 12.19 26.59
N TYR A 17 -8.15 11.25 25.90
CA TYR A 17 -9.57 10.97 26.06
C TYR A 17 -9.87 9.69 26.85
N LEU A 18 -8.84 8.90 27.21
CA LEU A 18 -8.98 7.56 27.78
C LEU A 18 -9.84 7.55 29.06
N SER A 19 -9.53 8.44 30.00
CA SER A 19 -10.18 8.50 31.33
C SER A 19 -11.68 8.79 31.23
N GLU A 20 -12.06 9.73 30.36
CA GLU A 20 -13.44 10.14 30.10
C GLU A 20 -14.19 9.05 29.35
N LEU A 21 -13.59 8.53 28.27
CA LEU A 21 -14.19 7.49 27.43
C LEU A 21 -14.52 6.23 28.24
N LEU A 22 -13.60 5.77 29.10
CA LEU A 22 -13.82 4.60 29.94
C LEU A 22 -15.01 4.77 30.89
N ARG A 23 -15.09 5.91 31.59
CA ARG A 23 -16.17 6.17 32.54
C ARG A 23 -17.52 6.36 31.86
N LYS A 24 -17.54 7.06 30.72
CA LYS A 24 -18.77 7.31 29.95
C LYS A 24 -19.41 6.02 29.41
N ASN A 25 -18.61 4.96 29.24
CA ASN A 25 -19.06 3.70 28.65
C ASN A 25 -19.02 2.52 29.63
N ASP A 26 -19.08 2.76 30.94
CA ASP A 26 -19.06 1.72 31.98
C ASP A 26 -17.92 0.70 31.80
N TRP A 27 -16.73 1.18 31.41
CA TRP A 27 -15.54 0.38 31.13
C TRP A 27 -15.68 -0.62 29.98
N LYS A 28 -16.75 -0.50 29.17
CA LYS A 28 -16.96 -1.26 27.94
C LYS A 28 -16.49 -0.41 26.76
N ILE A 29 -15.31 -0.74 26.26
CA ILE A 29 -14.70 -0.05 25.13
C ILE A 29 -14.16 -1.05 24.12
N THR A 30 -14.02 -0.59 22.88
CA THR A 30 -13.31 -1.29 21.82
C THR A 30 -11.94 -0.65 21.62
N VAL A 31 -10.92 -1.50 21.42
CA VAL A 31 -9.53 -1.08 21.24
C VAL A 31 -9.02 -1.59 19.91
N THR A 32 -8.69 -0.68 19.00
CA THR A 32 -8.09 -1.02 17.71
C THR A 32 -6.57 -1.05 17.84
N LEU A 33 -5.97 -2.20 17.51
CA LEU A 33 -4.53 -2.42 17.59
C LEU A 33 -3.91 -2.52 16.20
N GLY A 34 -2.83 -1.80 15.97
CA GLY A 34 -2.00 -1.88 14.77
C GLY A 34 -0.62 -2.46 15.05
N ILE A 35 -0.01 -3.10 14.07
CA ILE A 35 1.37 -3.59 14.17
C ILE A 35 2.28 -2.64 13.39
N ARG A 36 3.14 -1.91 14.09
CA ARG A 36 4.11 -0.99 13.49
C ARG A 36 5.52 -1.53 13.73
N GLY A 37 6.01 -2.33 12.79
CA GLY A 37 7.26 -3.08 12.96
C GLY A 37 7.15 -4.07 14.12
N GLY A 38 8.10 -4.02 15.06
CA GLY A 38 8.08 -4.87 16.27
C GLY A 38 7.12 -4.42 17.38
N THR A 39 6.42 -3.29 17.19
CA THR A 39 5.60 -2.66 18.24
C THR A 39 4.11 -2.81 17.94
N THR A 40 3.31 -3.12 18.96
CA THR A 40 1.85 -2.99 18.88
C THR A 40 1.44 -1.58 19.29
N GLU A 41 0.70 -0.88 18.43
CA GLU A 41 0.21 0.46 18.68
C GLU A 41 -1.29 0.45 18.92
N VAL A 42 -1.76 1.17 19.94
CA VAL A 42 -3.18 1.51 20.08
C VAL A 42 -3.50 2.61 19.06
N ILE A 43 -4.18 2.23 17.98
CA ILE A 43 -4.60 3.15 16.92
C ILE A 43 -5.77 4.00 17.43
N GLN A 44 -6.76 3.36 18.03
CA GLN A 44 -8.02 4.02 18.41
C GLN A 44 -8.66 3.34 19.62
N LEU A 45 -9.46 4.12 20.35
CA LEU A 45 -10.35 3.66 21.40
C LEU A 45 -11.76 4.19 21.11
N GLU A 46 -12.75 3.34 21.27
CA GLU A 46 -14.16 3.67 21.06
C GLU A 46 -15.02 3.17 22.22
N GLY A 47 -16.14 3.84 22.48
CA GLY A 47 -17.11 3.42 23.48
C GLY A 47 -17.99 2.29 22.96
N GLY A 48 -18.31 1.33 23.82
CA GLY A 48 -19.13 0.17 23.44
C GLY A 48 -18.38 -0.84 22.56
N ASP A 49 -19.15 -1.62 21.81
CA ASP A 49 -18.64 -2.62 20.87
C ASP A 49 -18.70 -2.06 19.43
N THR A 50 -17.54 -1.73 18.88
CA THR A 50 -17.36 -1.29 17.49
C THR A 50 -16.56 -2.31 16.68
N THR A 51 -16.45 -3.56 17.15
CA THR A 51 -15.61 -4.57 16.50
C THR A 51 -16.01 -4.88 15.05
N GLY A 52 -17.27 -4.61 14.67
CA GLY A 52 -17.75 -4.71 13.30
C GLY A 52 -17.19 -3.66 12.34
N GLU A 53 -16.76 -2.50 12.84
CA GLU A 53 -16.29 -1.37 12.02
C GLU A 53 -14.77 -1.36 11.90
N ASN A 54 -14.22 -2.33 11.15
CA ASN A 54 -12.79 -2.54 11.04
C ASN A 54 -12.39 -2.78 9.58
N TYR A 55 -11.96 -1.73 8.89
CA TYR A 55 -11.72 -1.79 7.44
C TYR A 55 -10.27 -1.46 7.07
N ALA A 56 -9.87 -1.92 5.89
CA ALA A 56 -8.64 -1.52 5.23
C ALA A 56 -8.89 -1.17 3.77
N VAL A 57 -7.96 -0.44 3.17
CA VAL A 57 -7.92 -0.27 1.72
C VAL A 57 -6.65 -0.91 1.18
N VAL A 58 -6.77 -1.82 0.22
CA VAL A 58 -5.63 -2.38 -0.49
C VAL A 58 -5.52 -1.70 -1.84
N ILE A 59 -4.31 -1.30 -2.22
CA ILE A 59 -4.04 -0.43 -3.36
C ILE A 59 -2.93 -1.06 -4.21
N ASP A 60 -3.24 -1.30 -5.48
CA ASP A 60 -2.25 -1.53 -6.52
C ASP A 60 -1.94 -0.21 -7.22
N VAL A 61 -0.71 0.27 -7.04
CA VAL A 61 -0.20 1.53 -7.58
C VAL A 61 0.54 1.21 -8.88
N GLY A 62 -0.23 0.90 -9.92
CA GLY A 62 0.29 0.64 -11.26
C GLY A 62 0.75 1.90 -11.98
N THR A 63 1.57 1.71 -13.01
CA THR A 63 2.07 2.82 -13.84
C THR A 63 0.93 3.50 -14.60
N SER A 64 0.03 2.72 -15.20
CA SER A 64 -1.10 3.24 -16.00
C SER A 64 -2.39 3.39 -15.21
N THR A 65 -2.64 2.50 -14.26
CA THR A 65 -3.90 2.42 -13.50
C THR A 65 -3.58 2.29 -12.02
N VAL A 66 -4.35 2.98 -11.17
CA VAL A 66 -4.36 2.76 -9.72
C VAL A 66 -5.68 2.08 -9.37
N VAL A 67 -5.61 0.92 -8.72
CA VAL A 67 -6.77 0.12 -8.31
C VAL A 67 -6.82 0.06 -6.80
N ALA A 68 -8.01 0.29 -6.21
CA ALA A 68 -8.23 0.21 -4.78
C ALA A 68 -9.40 -0.71 -4.46
N HIS A 69 -9.23 -1.56 -3.45
CA HIS A 69 -10.30 -2.37 -2.88
C HIS A 69 -10.50 -2.00 -1.41
N LEU A 70 -11.77 -1.81 -1.03
CA LEU A 70 -12.17 -1.68 0.37
C LEU A 70 -12.41 -3.07 0.94
N ILE A 71 -11.72 -3.41 2.02
CA ILE A 71 -11.72 -4.74 2.64
C ILE A 71 -12.29 -4.65 4.07
N ASP A 72 -13.17 -5.57 4.43
CA ASP A 72 -13.52 -5.85 5.82
C ASP A 72 -12.40 -6.69 6.46
N LEU A 73 -11.75 -6.18 7.51
CA LEU A 73 -10.64 -6.88 8.17
C LEU A 73 -11.08 -8.03 9.09
N ASN A 74 -12.38 -8.12 9.41
CA ASN A 74 -12.93 -9.22 10.19
C ASN A 74 -13.20 -10.45 9.31
N THR A 75 -13.68 -10.24 8.08
CA THR A 75 -14.00 -11.32 7.12
C THR A 75 -12.90 -11.54 6.08
N CYS A 76 -12.03 -10.56 5.87
CA CYS A 76 -11.07 -10.46 4.77
C CYS A 76 -11.72 -10.42 3.38
N GLU A 77 -12.98 -10.02 3.28
CA GLU A 77 -13.70 -9.91 2.01
C GLU A 77 -13.64 -8.51 1.42
N THR A 78 -13.60 -8.43 0.09
CA THR A 78 -13.74 -7.18 -0.64
C THR A 78 -15.19 -6.72 -0.57
N ILE A 79 -15.41 -5.56 0.03
CA ILE A 79 -16.71 -4.88 0.08
C ILE A 79 -16.98 -4.19 -1.25
N ASP A 80 -15.97 -3.50 -1.78
CA ASP A 80 -16.10 -2.65 -2.95
C ASP A 80 -14.74 -2.44 -3.62
N ALA A 81 -14.73 -2.09 -4.90
CA ALA A 81 -13.53 -1.84 -5.68
C ALA A 81 -13.71 -0.64 -6.61
N GLU A 82 -12.63 0.08 -6.88
CA GLU A 82 -12.62 1.22 -7.78
C GLU A 82 -11.25 1.34 -8.45
N ALA A 83 -11.23 1.83 -9.68
CA ALA A 83 -9.99 2.05 -10.41
C ALA A 83 -10.00 3.41 -11.11
N THR A 84 -8.83 4.01 -11.25
CA THR A 84 -8.64 5.22 -12.03
C THR A 84 -7.36 5.12 -12.84
N TYR A 85 -7.28 5.86 -13.94
CA TYR A 85 -5.99 6.09 -14.59
C TYR A 85 -5.06 6.82 -13.63
N ASN A 86 -3.80 6.41 -13.62
CA ASN A 86 -2.75 7.08 -12.85
C ASN A 86 -2.48 8.45 -13.50
N SER A 87 -2.89 9.50 -12.81
CA SER A 87 -2.80 10.88 -13.28
C SER A 87 -1.36 11.35 -13.46
N GLN A 88 -0.36 10.62 -12.94
CA GLN A 88 1.05 10.85 -13.24
C GLN A 88 1.39 10.70 -14.73
N LYS A 89 0.52 10.08 -15.55
CA LYS A 89 0.69 9.93 -17.00
C LYS A 89 1.02 11.26 -17.71
N VAL A 90 0.51 12.38 -17.22
CA VAL A 90 0.80 13.74 -17.75
C VAL A 90 2.29 14.09 -17.68
N TYR A 91 3.03 13.50 -16.74
CA TYR A 91 4.47 13.75 -16.55
C TYR A 91 5.36 12.69 -17.21
N GLY A 92 4.74 11.69 -17.84
CA GLY A 92 5.40 10.61 -18.54
C GLY A 92 4.50 9.38 -18.57
N GLU A 93 4.30 8.83 -19.76
CA GLU A 93 3.56 7.56 -19.92
C GLU A 93 4.31 6.43 -19.21
N GLU A 94 5.61 6.35 -19.47
CA GLU A 94 6.52 5.36 -18.89
C GLU A 94 7.16 5.80 -17.58
N VAL A 95 7.45 4.82 -16.72
CA VAL A 95 8.08 5.02 -15.41
C VAL A 95 9.43 5.73 -15.51
N THR A 96 10.26 5.39 -16.51
CA THR A 96 11.58 6.02 -16.72
C THR A 96 11.46 7.52 -16.98
N ARG A 97 10.43 7.93 -17.71
CA ARG A 97 10.18 9.35 -18.00
C ARG A 97 9.72 10.11 -16.76
N ARG A 98 8.92 9.47 -15.90
CA ARG A 98 8.57 10.02 -14.59
C ARG A 98 9.78 10.16 -13.67
N ILE A 99 10.72 9.20 -13.68
CA ILE A 99 11.98 9.33 -12.93
C ILE A 99 12.78 10.54 -13.41
N ILE A 100 12.93 10.73 -14.73
CA ILE A 100 13.60 11.91 -15.30
C ILE A 100 12.90 13.21 -14.88
N TYR A 101 11.57 13.23 -14.89
CA TYR A 101 10.79 14.37 -14.41
C TYR A 101 11.05 14.67 -12.92
N ALA A 102 11.07 13.63 -12.08
CA ALA A 102 11.36 13.76 -10.65
C ALA A 102 12.75 14.34 -10.37
N GLU A 103 13.75 13.96 -11.18
CA GLU A 103 15.14 14.46 -11.09
C GLU A 103 15.25 15.98 -11.31
N GLN A 104 14.26 16.60 -11.96
CA GLN A 104 14.19 18.05 -12.16
C GLN A 104 13.62 18.81 -10.94
N ASN A 105 13.77 18.25 -9.73
CA ASN A 105 13.17 18.73 -8.48
C ASN A 105 11.64 18.80 -8.50
N ARG A 106 10.99 17.82 -9.14
CA ARG A 106 9.52 17.77 -9.30
C ARG A 106 8.89 16.50 -8.73
N LEU A 107 9.59 15.83 -7.82
CA LEU A 107 9.09 14.63 -7.12
C LEU A 107 7.76 14.91 -6.38
N ASP A 108 7.64 16.08 -5.73
CA ASP A 108 6.43 16.45 -5.00
C ASP A 108 5.18 16.47 -5.87
N LYS A 109 5.32 16.85 -7.15
CA LYS A 109 4.19 16.84 -8.10
C LYS A 109 3.73 15.43 -8.43
N LEU A 110 4.66 14.51 -8.66
CA LEU A 110 4.31 13.10 -8.87
C LEU A 110 3.64 12.49 -7.65
N ARG A 111 4.13 12.81 -6.44
CA ARG A 111 3.54 12.37 -5.17
C ARG A 111 2.15 12.95 -4.97
N GLU A 112 2.00 14.27 -5.13
CA GLU A 112 0.72 14.98 -4.97
C GLU A 112 -0.36 14.36 -5.85
N VAL A 113 -0.03 14.08 -7.10
CA VAL A 113 -0.98 13.52 -8.06
C VAL A 113 -1.39 12.08 -7.72
N VAL A 114 -0.44 11.18 -7.42
CA VAL A 114 -0.80 9.79 -7.06
C VAL A 114 -1.54 9.70 -5.72
N VAL A 115 -1.19 10.54 -4.74
CA VAL A 115 -1.91 10.65 -3.47
C VAL A 115 -3.31 11.22 -3.69
N GLY A 116 -3.46 12.15 -4.63
CA GLY A 116 -4.75 12.67 -5.08
C GLY A 116 -5.65 11.56 -5.64
N ASP A 117 -5.14 10.76 -6.58
CA ASP A 117 -5.84 9.61 -7.15
C ASP A 117 -6.29 8.64 -6.06
N ILE A 118 -5.38 8.24 -5.16
CA ILE A 118 -5.67 7.34 -4.03
C ILE A 118 -6.78 7.92 -3.13
N ASN A 119 -6.70 9.20 -2.77
CA ASN A 119 -7.71 9.83 -1.93
C ASN A 119 -9.08 9.89 -2.61
N ASN A 120 -9.13 10.09 -3.92
CA ASN A 120 -10.37 10.09 -4.70
C ASN A 120 -10.99 8.68 -4.72
N LEU A 121 -10.18 7.64 -4.96
CA LEU A 121 -10.62 6.25 -4.90
C LEU A 121 -11.19 5.89 -3.52
N ILE A 122 -10.45 6.21 -2.45
CA ILE A 122 -10.90 5.99 -1.07
C ILE A 122 -12.23 6.71 -0.82
N THR A 123 -12.35 7.97 -1.24
CA THR A 123 -13.58 8.76 -1.06
C THR A 123 -14.76 8.12 -1.78
N ALA A 124 -14.58 7.64 -3.01
CA ALA A 124 -15.62 6.95 -3.77
C ALA A 124 -16.07 5.67 -3.06
N LEU A 125 -15.12 4.81 -2.66
CA LEU A 125 -15.38 3.55 -1.97
C LEU A 125 -16.16 3.74 -0.67
N VAL A 126 -15.71 4.65 0.20
CA VAL A 126 -16.36 4.87 1.50
C VAL A 126 -17.74 5.51 1.36
N THR A 127 -17.93 6.37 0.36
CA THR A 127 -19.23 7.01 0.10
C THR A 127 -20.26 5.99 -0.35
N ARG A 128 -19.90 5.10 -1.29
CA ARG A 128 -20.80 4.05 -1.78
C ARG A 128 -21.11 3.01 -0.70
N SER A 129 -20.08 2.59 0.04
CA SER A 129 -20.18 1.56 1.07
C SER A 129 -20.71 2.08 2.42
N LYS A 130 -20.94 3.39 2.55
CA LYS A 130 -21.36 4.06 3.80
C LYS A 130 -20.42 3.81 4.99
N VAL A 131 -19.13 3.61 4.70
CA VAL A 131 -18.07 3.44 5.71
C VAL A 131 -17.53 4.82 6.09
N ARG A 132 -17.12 5.02 7.35
CA ARG A 132 -16.48 6.28 7.74
C ARG A 132 -14.98 6.19 7.44
N LEU A 133 -14.36 7.28 6.97
CA LEU A 133 -12.90 7.34 6.76
C LEU A 133 -12.10 6.94 8.01
N ASN A 134 -12.64 7.27 9.19
CA ASN A 134 -12.00 6.94 10.46
C ASN A 134 -12.05 5.44 10.80
N ASP A 135 -12.88 4.65 10.11
CA ASP A 135 -12.97 3.19 10.28
C ASP A 135 -12.00 2.44 9.36
N ILE A 136 -11.31 3.15 8.45
CA ILE A 136 -10.19 2.61 7.68
C ILE A 136 -8.92 2.68 8.53
N MET A 137 -8.53 1.55 9.09
CA MET A 137 -7.43 1.42 10.06
C MET A 137 -6.08 1.15 9.39
N ALA A 138 -6.10 0.60 8.19
CA ALA A 138 -4.88 0.24 7.47
C ALA A 138 -5.01 0.46 5.96
N ILE A 139 -3.86 0.71 5.33
CA ILE A 139 -3.69 0.71 3.89
C ILE A 139 -2.59 -0.28 3.55
N LEU A 140 -2.82 -1.16 2.59
CA LEU A 140 -1.78 -2.02 2.03
C LEU A 140 -1.51 -1.60 0.59
N CYS A 141 -0.24 -1.42 0.25
CA CYS A 141 0.22 -0.82 -1.00
C CYS A 141 1.14 -1.82 -1.72
N ALA A 142 0.87 -2.06 -3.00
CA ALA A 142 1.75 -2.79 -3.93
C ALA A 142 1.93 -1.97 -5.21
N GLY A 143 2.96 -2.28 -5.98
CA GLY A 143 3.32 -1.55 -7.19
C GLY A 143 4.82 -1.65 -7.45
N ASN A 144 5.23 -1.30 -8.67
CA ASN A 144 6.65 -1.36 -9.01
C ASN A 144 7.47 -0.40 -8.11
N THR A 145 8.77 -0.67 -7.98
CA THR A 145 9.64 0.05 -7.04
C THR A 145 9.59 1.56 -7.21
N ALA A 146 9.55 2.06 -8.45
CA ALA A 146 9.47 3.50 -8.71
C ALA A 146 8.12 4.10 -8.32
N MET A 147 6.99 3.41 -8.55
CA MET A 147 5.68 3.85 -8.09
C MET A 147 5.62 4.00 -6.57
N VAL A 148 6.16 3.03 -5.83
CA VAL A 148 6.28 3.12 -4.36
C VAL A 148 7.19 4.28 -3.95
N HIS A 149 8.29 4.55 -4.66
CA HIS A 149 9.15 5.71 -4.38
C HIS A 149 8.41 7.03 -4.61
N PHE A 150 7.62 7.16 -5.68
CA PHE A 150 6.82 8.37 -5.91
C PHE A 150 5.78 8.57 -4.81
N LEU A 151 5.07 7.51 -4.42
CA LEU A 151 4.06 7.55 -3.35
C LEU A 151 4.67 8.00 -2.02
N LEU A 152 5.82 7.43 -1.65
CA LEU A 152 6.48 7.70 -0.37
C LEU A 152 7.37 8.95 -0.38
N GLY A 153 7.55 9.58 -1.54
CA GLY A 153 8.43 10.75 -1.68
C GLY A 153 9.92 10.41 -1.56
N PHE A 154 10.33 9.19 -1.92
CA PHE A 154 11.73 8.81 -2.01
C PHE A 154 12.33 9.28 -3.34
N ASN A 155 13.57 9.76 -3.30
CA ASN A 155 14.29 10.16 -4.51
C ASN A 155 14.53 8.94 -5.43
N PRO A 156 13.92 8.89 -6.63
CA PRO A 156 13.96 7.71 -7.48
C PRO A 156 15.16 7.70 -8.45
N SER A 157 16.01 8.73 -8.45
CA SER A 157 17.07 8.92 -9.44
C SER A 157 18.04 7.73 -9.58
N ARG A 158 18.34 7.06 -8.47
CA ARG A 158 19.26 5.92 -8.43
C ARG A 158 18.65 4.60 -8.90
N ILE A 159 17.33 4.54 -9.12
CA ILE A 159 16.67 3.36 -9.71
C ILE A 159 17.18 3.10 -11.14
N ARG A 160 17.38 4.15 -11.92
CA ARG A 160 17.76 4.05 -13.34
C ARG A 160 19.25 4.31 -13.63
N LYS A 161 20.05 4.58 -12.59
CA LYS A 161 21.48 4.92 -12.71
C LYS A 161 22.29 3.82 -12.06
N GLU A 162 23.28 3.32 -12.77
CA GLU A 162 24.21 2.31 -12.25
C GLU A 162 24.77 2.75 -10.87
N PRO A 163 24.79 1.85 -9.87
CA PRO A 163 24.49 0.41 -9.91
C PRO A 163 23.01 0.00 -9.67
N TYR A 164 22.04 0.86 -10.02
CA TYR A 164 20.60 0.59 -9.94
C TYR A 164 20.12 0.23 -8.54
N ILE A 165 20.39 1.13 -7.58
CA ILE A 165 20.08 0.91 -6.17
C ILE A 165 18.92 1.86 -5.76
N PRO A 166 17.76 1.32 -5.35
CA PRO A 166 16.67 2.14 -4.83
C PRO A 166 16.99 2.67 -3.42
N VAL A 167 16.24 3.68 -2.96
CA VAL A 167 16.38 4.21 -1.60
C VAL A 167 15.99 3.15 -0.57
N CYS A 168 14.91 2.43 -0.83
CA CYS A 168 14.40 1.41 0.06
C CYS A 168 13.60 0.38 -0.73
N ILE A 169 13.77 -0.91 -0.42
CA ILE A 169 12.94 -2.00 -0.96
C ILE A 169 11.90 -2.50 0.04
N SER A 170 12.05 -2.20 1.33
CA SER A 170 11.15 -2.67 2.39
C SER A 170 10.94 -1.55 3.42
N PRO A 171 10.16 -0.51 3.09
CA PRO A 171 9.90 0.58 4.01
C PRO A 171 9.15 0.05 5.26
N PRO A 172 9.44 0.58 6.46
CA PRO A 172 8.68 0.23 7.65
C PRO A 172 7.24 0.75 7.53
N PRO A 173 6.27 0.21 8.31
CA PRO A 173 4.94 0.78 8.35
C PRO A 173 4.96 2.23 8.83
N ILE A 174 4.35 3.12 8.04
CA ILE A 174 4.26 4.56 8.33
C ILE A 174 2.81 4.94 8.64
N ARG A 175 2.56 6.15 9.13
CA ARG A 175 1.17 6.64 9.18
C ARG A 175 0.77 7.11 7.78
N ALA A 176 -0.45 6.76 7.36
CA ALA A 176 -0.99 7.20 6.06
C ALA A 176 -1.01 8.74 5.92
N VAL A 177 -1.25 9.43 7.04
CA VAL A 177 -1.27 10.90 7.09
C VAL A 177 0.10 11.55 6.79
N GLU A 178 1.22 10.85 7.01
CA GLU A 178 2.56 11.39 6.73
C GLU A 178 2.79 11.64 5.23
N ILE A 179 2.08 10.91 4.37
CA ILE A 179 2.12 11.09 2.91
C ILE A 179 0.86 11.77 2.35
N GLY A 180 -0.05 12.22 3.21
CA GLY A 180 -1.27 12.93 2.80
C GLY A 180 -2.45 12.03 2.40
N VAL A 181 -2.39 10.73 2.67
CA VAL A 181 -3.53 9.83 2.45
C VAL A 181 -4.55 9.97 3.60
N LYS A 182 -5.81 10.18 3.24
CA LYS A 182 -6.91 10.55 4.12
C LYS A 182 -7.69 9.31 4.55
N VAL A 183 -7.29 8.73 5.67
CA VAL A 183 -8.01 7.66 6.39
C VAL A 183 -8.05 8.02 7.88
N ASN A 184 -8.18 7.05 8.77
CA ASN A 184 -7.94 7.27 10.18
C ASN A 184 -6.61 8.04 10.39
N PRO A 185 -6.57 9.13 11.16
CA PRO A 185 -5.33 9.90 11.39
C PRO A 185 -4.19 9.09 12.04
N ARG A 186 -4.52 7.94 12.61
CA ARG A 186 -3.57 6.97 13.17
C ARG A 186 -3.48 5.68 12.36
N GLY A 187 -4.18 5.60 11.23
CA GLY A 187 -4.13 4.49 10.30
C GLY A 187 -2.74 4.30 9.72
N LEU A 188 -2.37 3.03 9.57
CA LEU A 188 -1.04 2.62 9.15
C LEU A 188 -1.04 2.28 7.66
N LEU A 189 0.00 2.71 6.95
CA LEU A 189 0.26 2.33 5.57
C LEU A 189 1.42 1.33 5.55
N TYR A 190 1.14 0.18 4.96
CA TYR A 190 2.07 -0.91 4.72
C TYR A 190 2.34 -0.98 3.23
N CYS A 191 3.59 -0.96 2.82
CA CYS A 191 3.94 -1.31 1.46
C CYS A 191 4.59 -2.69 1.45
N LEU A 192 4.18 -3.52 0.49
CA LEU A 192 4.81 -4.80 0.26
C LEU A 192 6.28 -4.58 -0.16
N PRO A 193 7.18 -5.52 0.14
CA PRO A 193 8.58 -5.35 -0.18
C PRO A 193 8.82 -5.55 -1.69
N SER A 194 9.60 -4.65 -2.26
CA SER A 194 10.19 -4.80 -3.60
C SER A 194 11.40 -5.75 -3.55
N ILE A 195 11.82 -6.26 -4.72
CA ILE A 195 12.99 -7.13 -4.85
C ILE A 195 14.22 -6.32 -5.30
N ALA A 196 14.04 -5.44 -6.29
CA ALA A 196 15.11 -4.65 -6.90
C ALA A 196 14.57 -3.34 -7.50
N SER A 197 15.39 -2.57 -8.21
CA SER A 197 14.95 -1.34 -8.89
C SER A 197 13.82 -1.53 -9.89
N TRP A 198 13.81 -2.65 -10.61
CA TRP A 198 12.84 -2.91 -11.69
C TRP A 198 11.92 -4.09 -11.40
N VAL A 199 12.02 -4.70 -10.22
CA VAL A 199 11.14 -5.78 -9.77
C VAL A 199 10.57 -5.35 -8.42
N GLY A 200 9.32 -4.92 -8.43
CA GLY A 200 8.70 -4.24 -7.30
C GLY A 200 7.83 -5.12 -6.43
N ALA A 201 6.99 -4.44 -5.66
CA ALA A 201 6.11 -5.03 -4.67
C ALA A 201 4.86 -5.68 -5.30
N ASP A 202 4.48 -5.23 -6.48
CA ASP A 202 3.50 -5.88 -7.38
C ASP A 202 3.89 -7.34 -7.67
N VAL A 203 5.14 -7.58 -8.09
CA VAL A 203 5.64 -8.93 -8.34
C VAL A 203 5.65 -9.77 -7.05
N THR A 204 6.10 -9.19 -5.93
CA THR A 204 6.06 -9.87 -4.63
C THR A 204 4.63 -10.22 -4.21
N ALA A 205 3.66 -9.34 -4.49
CA ALA A 205 2.24 -9.60 -4.26
C ALA A 205 1.76 -10.79 -5.11
N GLY A 206 2.15 -10.84 -6.39
CA GLY A 206 1.85 -11.97 -7.28
C GLY A 206 2.46 -13.29 -6.78
N ILE A 207 3.71 -13.29 -6.32
CA ILE A 207 4.36 -14.47 -5.70
C ILE A 207 3.56 -14.95 -4.49
N LEU A 208 3.12 -14.03 -3.63
CA LEU A 208 2.33 -14.36 -2.45
C LEU A 208 0.94 -14.91 -2.82
N ALA A 209 0.25 -14.26 -3.76
CA ALA A 209 -1.11 -14.60 -4.17
C ALA A 209 -1.19 -15.95 -4.87
N THR A 210 -0.21 -16.26 -5.73
CA THR A 210 -0.13 -17.54 -6.44
C THR A 210 0.37 -18.70 -5.56
N GLY A 211 1.00 -18.38 -4.42
CA GLY A 211 1.63 -19.39 -3.57
C GLY A 211 2.89 -19.99 -4.18
N LEU A 212 3.53 -19.31 -5.16
CA LEU A 212 4.75 -19.77 -5.83
C LEU A 212 5.86 -20.18 -4.83
N TYR A 213 6.01 -19.41 -3.75
CA TYR A 213 6.95 -19.69 -2.65
C TYR A 213 6.68 -20.99 -1.88
N ARG A 214 5.55 -21.67 -2.12
CA ARG A 214 5.21 -22.98 -1.55
C ARG A 214 5.21 -24.10 -2.59
N ALA A 215 5.31 -23.76 -3.88
CA ALA A 215 5.29 -24.73 -4.95
C ALA A 215 6.46 -25.71 -4.84
N LYS A 216 6.19 -26.99 -5.10
CA LYS A 216 7.24 -28.01 -5.22
C LYS A 216 7.80 -28.03 -6.64
N ASP A 217 6.89 -27.95 -7.61
CA ASP A 217 7.21 -27.97 -9.03
C ASP A 217 7.76 -26.62 -9.49
N LEU A 218 8.59 -26.68 -10.54
CA LEU A 218 9.10 -25.49 -11.21
C LEU A 218 7.92 -24.73 -11.84
N THR A 219 7.68 -23.53 -11.36
CA THR A 219 6.57 -22.68 -11.79
C THR A 219 7.10 -21.36 -12.33
N MET A 220 6.42 -20.81 -13.33
CA MET A 220 6.68 -19.49 -13.88
C MET A 220 5.48 -18.59 -13.64
N LEU A 221 5.71 -17.45 -13.00
CA LEU A 221 4.78 -16.33 -12.94
C LEU A 221 5.21 -15.31 -13.99
N ILE A 222 4.28 -14.87 -14.82
CA ILE A 222 4.48 -13.81 -15.81
C ILE A 222 3.47 -12.72 -15.49
N ASP A 223 3.97 -11.54 -15.13
CA ASP A 223 3.17 -10.32 -15.04
C ASP A 223 3.31 -9.56 -16.36
N ILE A 224 2.17 -9.28 -16.98
CA ILE A 224 2.09 -8.65 -18.29
C ILE A 224 1.45 -7.28 -18.10
N GLY A 225 2.28 -6.25 -18.04
CA GLY A 225 1.86 -4.86 -18.06
C GLY A 225 2.77 -4.01 -18.94
N THR A 226 2.90 -2.74 -18.57
CA THR A 226 3.81 -1.76 -19.18
C THR A 226 5.25 -2.30 -19.21
N ASN A 227 5.63 -2.97 -18.12
CA ASN A 227 6.80 -3.83 -18.06
C ASN A 227 6.34 -5.30 -18.11
N GLY A 228 7.22 -6.16 -18.60
CA GLY A 228 7.08 -7.60 -18.48
C GLY A 228 7.97 -8.11 -17.36
N GLU A 229 7.38 -8.52 -16.24
CA GLU A 229 8.09 -9.15 -15.14
C GLU A 229 7.87 -10.65 -15.14
N ILE A 230 8.96 -11.41 -14.97
CA ILE A 230 8.92 -12.86 -14.93
C ILE A 230 9.60 -13.33 -13.66
N VAL A 231 8.96 -14.29 -12.98
CA VAL A 231 9.54 -15.03 -11.85
C VAL A 231 9.51 -16.52 -12.18
N VAL A 232 10.65 -17.18 -12.08
CA VAL A 232 10.78 -18.63 -12.26
C VAL A 232 11.35 -19.23 -10.98
N GLY A 233 10.72 -20.28 -10.47
CA GLY A 233 11.25 -21.00 -9.32
C GLY A 233 10.24 -21.89 -8.63
N ASN A 234 10.53 -22.15 -7.36
CA ASN A 234 9.73 -22.96 -6.44
C ASN A 234 10.04 -22.54 -4.99
N ARG A 235 9.63 -23.35 -4.00
CA ARG A 235 9.89 -23.08 -2.57
C ARG A 235 11.36 -23.06 -2.15
N GLU A 236 12.28 -23.60 -2.96
CA GLU A 236 13.70 -23.71 -2.64
C GLU A 236 14.51 -22.54 -3.21
N TRP A 237 14.13 -22.07 -4.40
CA TRP A 237 14.79 -20.95 -5.07
C TRP A 237 13.83 -20.22 -6.00
N MET A 238 14.06 -18.93 -6.21
CA MET A 238 13.35 -18.12 -7.20
C MET A 238 14.33 -17.15 -7.86
N VAL A 239 14.15 -16.92 -9.15
CA VAL A 239 14.84 -15.88 -9.92
C VAL A 239 13.78 -15.01 -10.58
N CYS A 240 14.00 -13.70 -10.58
CA CYS A 240 13.14 -12.75 -11.26
C CYS A 240 13.92 -11.90 -12.25
N CYS A 241 13.26 -11.47 -13.32
CA CYS A 241 13.75 -10.45 -14.22
C CYS A 241 12.61 -9.51 -14.64
N SER A 242 12.98 -8.33 -15.12
CA SER A 242 12.06 -7.36 -15.70
C SER A 242 12.59 -6.98 -17.08
N ALA A 243 11.68 -6.85 -18.04
CA ALA A 243 11.96 -6.44 -19.41
C ALA A 243 10.97 -5.35 -19.83
N SER A 244 11.42 -4.41 -20.66
CA SER A 244 10.53 -3.42 -21.26
C SER A 244 9.67 -4.11 -22.32
N ALA A 245 8.38 -4.31 -22.03
CA ALA A 245 7.41 -4.91 -22.95
C ALA A 245 6.65 -3.83 -23.75
N GLY A 246 6.35 -2.69 -23.11
CA GLY A 246 5.53 -1.61 -23.67
C GLY A 246 4.02 -1.85 -23.45
N PRO A 247 3.19 -0.79 -23.44
CA PRO A 247 1.81 -0.85 -22.96
C PRO A 247 0.78 -1.34 -24.00
N ALA A 248 1.21 -2.10 -25.03
CA ALA A 248 0.34 -2.51 -26.12
C ALA A 248 -0.88 -3.33 -25.62
N PHE A 249 -0.69 -4.16 -24.60
CA PHE A 249 -1.76 -4.94 -23.98
C PHE A 249 -2.62 -4.15 -22.98
N GLU A 250 -2.19 -2.95 -22.59
CA GLU A 250 -2.94 -2.01 -21.75
C GLU A 250 -3.77 -1.00 -22.58
N GLY A 251 -3.76 -1.14 -23.91
CA GLY A 251 -4.53 -0.29 -24.83
C GLY A 251 -3.88 1.05 -25.16
N SER A 252 -2.60 1.26 -24.85
CA SER A 252 -1.87 2.48 -25.19
C SER A 252 -0.96 2.25 -26.41
N GLY A 253 -1.10 3.08 -27.44
CA GLY A 253 -0.27 3.01 -28.66
C GLY A 253 -0.73 2.02 -29.74
N VAL A 254 -2.00 1.56 -29.66
CA VAL A 254 -2.67 0.69 -30.66
C VAL A 254 -3.89 1.42 -31.24
#